data_AF-A0A5D2MLM5-F1
#
_entry.id   AF-A0A5D2MLM5-F1
#
_cell.length_a   1.000
_cell.length_b   1.000
_cell.length_c   1.000
_cell.angle_alpha   90.00
_cell.angle_beta   90.00
_cell.angle_gamma   90.00
#
_symmetry.space_group_name_H-M   'P 1'
#
loop_
_entity.id
_entity.type
_entity.pdbx_description
1 polymer ?
#
loop_
_entity_poly.entity_id
_entity_poly.type
_entity_poly.pdbx_seq_one_letter_code
_entity_poly.pdbx_strand_id
1 'polypeptide(L)'
;MNPLGQYIYFFENYRSQCRYQWHFTHLSFFSKISSYPFLHYIPFFLLIFFSSVYGIITISYFLVLSCPATMVGFKYWDDCVDPEDLEAMWQQPAVRKEWIDVGETQGQRVHLSRDPEGQPYLTQTEMRAVAEIVTSRHFDTHIDPEMICTIAELESNRQPLAEQHDKKSKVTTVGIMQISLATAESMAKEYQISLYKIEGDPDILYRPFVNVYFGATYLKWLSNFENKVRTEEFMVRAYKGGTKKATHKSTLPYWKRYISVKETFTPRCRKHSNGPTTQAPTSTALDSSNSDDACLYWDSRVSPEDMREMWNNPEICNEWNKSNQKRGKVLFTLDSEKNPCLSRLELKAVAEIIVNNYFSTMGIKPTALCALAEMVSMRNVDGTEERTGLMGIDYSTAFRLYTEVGFRDYPIDYEEDLTKPFVSMYFGAAYFAWLSMYEGSERDLQFVIQAYISGPENVNPEGMCPEWAKFEQTLAGFEFRERNGGRCTVM
;
A
#
# COMPACT_ATOMS: atom_id res chain seq x y z
N MET A 1 -34.48 -44.90 -0.32
CA MET A 1 -33.20 -45.61 -0.04
C MET A 1 -32.50 -44.84 1.05
N ASN A 2 -32.18 -45.52 2.16
CA ASN A 2 -32.05 -44.92 3.50
C ASN A 2 -30.59 -44.54 3.84
N PRO A 3 -30.29 -43.37 4.45
CA PRO A 3 -28.92 -42.84 4.69
C PRO A 3 -28.09 -43.57 5.76
N LEU A 4 -28.61 -44.66 6.34
CA LEU A 4 -27.96 -45.40 7.42
C LEU A 4 -26.83 -46.34 6.96
N GLY A 5 -26.70 -46.56 5.65
CA GLY A 5 -25.68 -47.45 5.08
C GLY A 5 -24.27 -46.87 4.95
N GLN A 6 -24.10 -45.54 4.94
CA GLN A 6 -22.79 -44.90 4.75
C GLN A 6 -22.01 -44.67 6.06
N TYR A 7 -22.71 -44.59 7.20
CA TYR A 7 -22.05 -44.38 8.50
C TYR A 7 -21.34 -45.62 9.05
N ILE A 8 -21.73 -46.83 8.61
CA ILE A 8 -21.12 -48.08 9.08
C ILE A 8 -19.78 -48.34 8.37
N TYR A 9 -19.61 -47.89 7.13
CA TYR A 9 -18.37 -48.06 6.37
C TYR A 9 -17.21 -47.18 6.88
N PHE A 10 -17.53 -46.02 7.48
CA PHE A 10 -16.52 -45.12 8.05
C PHE A 10 -15.94 -45.67 9.37
N PHE A 11 -16.74 -46.41 10.14
CA PHE A 11 -16.33 -46.97 11.43
C PHE A 11 -15.50 -48.26 11.33
N GLU A 12 -15.69 -49.09 10.29
CA GLU A 12 -14.88 -50.31 10.11
C GLU A 12 -13.45 -50.01 9.65
N ASN A 13 -13.23 -48.93 8.89
CA ASN A 13 -11.89 -48.59 8.41
C ASN A 13 -10.99 -48.01 9.52
N TYR A 14 -11.57 -47.25 10.46
CA TYR A 14 -10.88 -46.74 11.65
C TYR A 14 -10.44 -47.85 12.64
N ARG A 15 -11.09 -49.01 12.59
CA ARG A 15 -10.74 -50.19 13.41
C ARG A 15 -9.44 -50.85 12.98
N SER A 16 -8.94 -50.59 11.77
CA SER A 16 -7.75 -51.23 11.21
C SER A 16 -6.41 -50.57 11.60
N GLN A 17 -6.43 -49.34 12.13
CA GLN A 17 -5.21 -48.55 12.39
C GLN A 17 -4.89 -48.28 13.88
N CYS A 18 -5.72 -48.71 14.83
CA CYS A 18 -5.42 -48.51 16.26
C CYS A 18 -5.09 -49.84 16.96
N ARG A 19 -3.80 -50.08 17.20
CA ARG A 19 -3.29 -51.10 18.13
C ARG A 19 -3.46 -50.66 19.59
N TYR A 20 -4.68 -50.56 20.11
CA TYR A 20 -4.90 -50.60 21.55
C TYR A 20 -6.21 -51.32 21.86
N GLN A 21 -6.07 -52.47 22.50
CA GLN A 21 -7.13 -53.42 22.82
C GLN A 21 -7.76 -53.04 24.16
N TRP A 22 -9.01 -52.58 24.15
CA TRP A 22 -9.81 -52.46 25.38
C TRP A 22 -11.21 -53.04 25.13
N HIS A 23 -11.55 -54.05 25.93
CA HIS A 23 -12.83 -54.76 25.92
C HIS A 23 -13.96 -53.85 26.41
N PHE A 24 -15.06 -53.73 25.65
CA PHE A 24 -16.32 -53.17 26.12
C PHE A 24 -17.47 -54.13 25.87
N THR A 25 -17.94 -54.76 26.95
CA THR A 25 -19.24 -55.42 27.09
C THR A 25 -20.29 -54.41 27.54
N HIS A 26 -21.52 -54.55 27.03
CA HIS A 26 -22.76 -53.79 27.32
C HIS A 26 -23.26 -52.90 26.18
N LEU A 27 -23.80 -53.55 25.14
CA LEU A 27 -24.54 -52.94 24.03
C LEU A 27 -25.99 -53.45 23.96
N SER A 28 -26.64 -53.63 25.13
CA SER A 28 -27.99 -54.23 25.23
C SER A 28 -29.05 -53.33 25.86
N PHE A 29 -28.82 -52.01 25.96
CA PHE A 29 -29.80 -51.09 26.56
C PHE A 29 -30.39 -50.04 25.60
N PHE A 30 -29.72 -49.76 24.47
CA PHE A 30 -30.17 -48.71 23.54
C PHE A 30 -31.13 -49.16 22.43
N SER A 31 -31.39 -50.46 22.26
CA SER A 31 -32.26 -50.94 21.16
C SER A 31 -33.77 -50.91 21.44
N LYS A 32 -34.22 -50.29 22.55
CA LYS A 32 -35.65 -50.30 22.95
C LYS A 32 -36.34 -48.93 23.05
N ILE A 33 -35.69 -47.83 22.65
CA ILE A 33 -36.25 -46.46 22.70
C ILE A 33 -36.46 -45.89 21.28
N SER A 34 -36.73 -46.72 20.27
CA SER A 34 -37.04 -46.25 18.90
C SER A 34 -38.46 -46.57 18.45
N SER A 35 -39.41 -46.74 19.38
CA SER A 35 -40.76 -47.23 19.03
C SER A 35 -41.89 -46.44 19.70
N TYR A 36 -41.84 -45.10 19.71
CA TYR A 36 -43.04 -44.28 19.91
C TYR A 36 -42.93 -42.94 19.17
N PRO A 37 -43.90 -42.57 18.31
CA PRO A 37 -43.99 -41.23 17.74
C PRO A 37 -44.78 -40.35 18.70
N PHE A 38 -44.28 -39.13 18.97
CA PHE A 38 -44.71 -38.13 19.97
C PHE A 38 -43.89 -38.11 21.25
N LEU A 39 -42.81 -37.33 21.21
CA LEU A 39 -42.28 -36.53 22.32
C LEU A 39 -41.24 -35.54 21.75
N HIS A 40 -41.73 -34.57 20.98
CA HIS A 40 -41.06 -33.28 20.88
C HIS A 40 -41.20 -32.59 22.26
N TYR A 41 -40.09 -32.07 22.79
CA TYR A 41 -39.98 -31.31 24.06
C TYR A 41 -40.11 -32.09 25.37
N ILE A 42 -39.01 -32.61 25.92
CA ILE A 42 -38.66 -32.47 27.36
C ILE A 42 -37.12 -32.36 27.50
N PRO A 43 -36.58 -31.32 28.19
CA PRO A 43 -35.16 -30.96 28.19
C PRO A 43 -34.34 -31.69 29.25
N PHE A 44 -33.03 -31.86 28.96
CA PHE A 44 -31.78 -31.85 29.77
C PHE A 44 -31.74 -32.10 31.31
N PHE A 45 -32.86 -32.17 32.03
CA PHE A 45 -32.92 -32.19 33.50
C PHE A 45 -32.74 -33.56 34.15
N LEU A 46 -32.82 -34.65 33.38
CA LEU A 46 -32.72 -36.02 33.94
C LEU A 46 -31.29 -36.55 34.05
N LEU A 47 -30.28 -35.89 33.44
CA LEU A 47 -28.88 -36.32 33.56
C LEU A 47 -28.18 -35.82 34.82
N ILE A 48 -28.76 -34.85 35.53
CA ILE A 48 -28.15 -34.29 36.76
C ILE A 48 -28.58 -35.08 38.01
N PHE A 49 -29.71 -35.77 37.99
CA PHE A 49 -30.23 -36.43 39.21
C PHE A 49 -29.63 -37.80 39.54
N PHE A 50 -28.93 -38.45 38.60
CA PHE A 50 -28.33 -39.77 38.85
C PHE A 50 -26.88 -39.72 39.39
N SER A 51 -26.26 -38.55 39.51
CA SER A 51 -24.88 -38.38 40.00
C SER A 51 -24.76 -38.34 41.55
N SER A 52 -25.88 -38.35 42.29
CA SER A 52 -25.85 -38.12 43.74
C SER A 52 -25.71 -39.37 44.61
N VAL A 53 -25.71 -40.59 44.06
CA VAL A 53 -25.81 -41.82 44.89
C VAL A 53 -24.61 -42.77 44.76
N TYR A 54 -23.74 -42.59 43.78
CA TYR A 54 -22.50 -43.35 43.70
C TYR A 54 -21.35 -42.39 43.49
N GLY A 55 -20.58 -42.18 44.55
CA GLY A 55 -19.33 -41.42 44.55
C GLY A 55 -18.31 -42.05 43.61
N ILE A 56 -18.45 -41.74 42.32
CA ILE A 56 -17.49 -42.01 41.28
C ILE A 56 -17.09 -40.64 40.76
N ILE A 57 -15.82 -40.35 40.96
CA ILE A 57 -15.12 -39.17 40.45
C ILE A 57 -15.37 -39.11 38.94
N THR A 58 -16.38 -38.33 38.54
CA THR A 58 -16.45 -37.80 37.19
C THR A 58 -15.30 -36.80 37.08
N ILE A 59 -14.15 -37.31 36.63
CA ILE A 59 -13.33 -36.54 35.69
C ILE A 59 -14.25 -36.32 34.51
N SER A 60 -15.05 -35.26 34.61
CA SER A 60 -15.76 -34.68 33.49
C SER A 60 -14.66 -34.24 32.55
N TYR A 61 -14.27 -35.14 31.65
CA TYR A 61 -13.93 -34.76 30.31
C TYR A 61 -15.10 -33.89 29.84
N PHE A 62 -14.98 -32.59 30.09
CA PHE A 62 -15.38 -31.57 29.15
C PHE A 62 -14.57 -31.85 27.88
N LEU A 63 -14.94 -32.93 27.18
CA LEU A 63 -15.01 -32.94 25.74
C LEU A 63 -16.05 -31.87 25.42
N VAL A 64 -15.61 -30.61 25.55
CA VAL A 64 -15.97 -29.59 24.59
C VAL A 64 -15.72 -30.29 23.27
N LEU A 65 -16.81 -30.65 22.60
CA LEU A 65 -16.80 -30.91 21.17
C LEU A 65 -16.37 -29.58 20.53
N SER A 66 -15.09 -29.24 20.66
CA SER A 66 -14.36 -28.57 19.63
C SER A 66 -14.40 -29.58 18.51
N CYS A 67 -15.40 -29.43 17.65
CA CYS A 67 -15.32 -29.94 16.29
C CYS A 67 -13.89 -29.64 15.85
N PRO A 68 -13.07 -30.62 15.45
CA PRO A 68 -11.76 -30.30 14.93
C PRO A 68 -12.05 -29.34 13.78
N ALA A 69 -11.64 -28.08 13.93
CA ALA A 69 -11.55 -27.17 12.80
C ALA A 69 -10.79 -27.98 11.76
N THR A 70 -11.44 -28.22 10.62
CA THR A 70 -10.79 -28.76 9.44
C THR A 70 -9.54 -27.91 9.27
N MET A 71 -8.36 -28.48 9.51
CA MET A 71 -7.13 -27.72 9.54
C MET A 71 -6.90 -27.25 8.10
N VAL A 72 -7.31 -26.03 7.79
CA VAL A 72 -7.20 -25.44 6.46
C VAL A 72 -5.70 -25.31 6.19
N GLY A 73 -5.16 -26.22 5.39
CA GLY A 73 -3.74 -26.25 5.04
C GLY A 73 -3.57 -25.77 3.61
N PHE A 74 -3.23 -24.50 3.42
CA PHE A 74 -2.88 -24.00 2.09
C PHE A 74 -1.47 -24.42 1.76
N LYS A 75 -1.29 -25.19 0.69
CA LYS A 75 0.04 -25.52 0.14
C LYS A 75 0.35 -24.68 -1.09
N TYR A 76 -0.67 -24.46 -1.91
CA TYR A 76 -0.60 -23.71 -3.15
C TYR A 76 -1.55 -22.51 -3.10
N TRP A 77 -1.26 -21.48 -3.88
CA TRP A 77 -2.18 -20.37 -4.12
C TRP A 77 -3.52 -20.88 -4.70
N ASP A 78 -3.48 -21.92 -5.53
CA ASP A 78 -4.65 -22.61 -6.08
C ASP A 78 -5.58 -23.20 -5.00
N ASP A 79 -5.09 -23.41 -3.78
CA ASP A 79 -5.90 -23.97 -2.68
C ASP A 79 -6.79 -22.90 -2.02
N CYS A 80 -6.45 -21.62 -2.18
CA CYS A 80 -7.03 -20.52 -1.41
C CYS A 80 -7.50 -19.31 -2.24
N VAL A 81 -7.36 -19.37 -3.56
CA VAL A 81 -7.65 -18.27 -4.47
C VAL A 81 -8.43 -18.75 -5.69
N ASP A 82 -9.38 -17.93 -6.17
CA ASP A 82 -10.17 -18.26 -7.34
C ASP A 82 -9.32 -18.13 -8.63
N PRO A 83 -9.61 -18.89 -9.70
CA PRO A 83 -8.77 -18.88 -10.91
C PRO A 83 -8.58 -17.50 -11.55
N GLU A 84 -9.59 -16.63 -11.48
CA GLU A 84 -9.56 -15.26 -12.00
C GLU A 84 -8.64 -14.33 -11.18
N ASP A 85 -8.55 -14.58 -9.88
CA ASP A 85 -7.65 -13.87 -8.98
C ASP A 85 -6.21 -14.33 -9.21
N LEU A 86 -6.01 -15.65 -9.37
CA LEU A 86 -4.69 -16.22 -9.64
C LEU A 86 -4.12 -15.76 -10.99
N GLU A 87 -4.97 -15.68 -12.02
CA GLU A 87 -4.56 -15.11 -13.31
C GLU A 87 -4.19 -13.62 -13.18
N ALA A 88 -4.95 -12.84 -12.41
CA ALA A 88 -4.62 -11.43 -12.18
C ALA A 88 -3.29 -11.26 -11.41
N MET A 89 -2.96 -12.16 -10.49
CA MET A 89 -1.63 -12.19 -9.85
C MET A 89 -0.52 -12.42 -10.88
N TRP A 90 -0.70 -13.33 -11.85
CA TRP A 90 0.25 -13.55 -12.94
C TRP A 90 0.40 -12.35 -13.90
N GLN A 91 -0.63 -11.51 -14.01
CA GLN A 91 -0.56 -10.28 -14.81
C GLN A 91 0.25 -9.17 -14.12
N GLN A 92 0.46 -9.25 -12.80
CA GLN A 92 1.28 -8.28 -12.08
C GLN A 92 2.77 -8.53 -12.36
N PRO A 93 3.51 -7.55 -12.96
CA PRO A 93 4.89 -7.78 -13.38
C PRO A 93 5.84 -8.18 -12.24
N ALA A 94 5.65 -7.59 -11.05
CA ALA A 94 6.48 -7.87 -9.88
C ALA A 94 6.25 -9.29 -9.33
N VAL A 95 4.98 -9.71 -9.22
CA VAL A 95 4.61 -11.07 -8.78
C VAL A 95 5.08 -12.11 -9.80
N ARG A 96 4.82 -11.88 -11.09
CA ARG A 96 5.27 -12.79 -12.15
C ARG A 96 6.78 -12.99 -12.13
N LYS A 97 7.55 -11.92 -11.93
CA LYS A 97 9.01 -12.00 -11.80
C LYS A 97 9.40 -12.83 -10.58
N GLU A 98 8.83 -12.52 -9.42
CA GLU A 98 9.12 -13.23 -8.16
C GLU A 98 8.83 -14.74 -8.28
N TRP A 99 7.69 -15.11 -8.86
CA TRP A 99 7.30 -16.50 -9.07
C TRP A 99 8.21 -17.22 -10.07
N ILE A 100 8.56 -16.59 -11.20
CA ILE A 100 9.51 -17.16 -12.18
C ILE A 100 10.90 -17.36 -11.56
N ASP A 101 11.37 -16.40 -10.75
CA ASP A 101 12.70 -16.45 -10.12
C ASP A 101 12.84 -17.64 -9.15
N VAL A 102 11.73 -18.11 -8.55
CA VAL A 102 11.70 -19.31 -7.70
C VAL A 102 11.28 -20.59 -8.45
N GLY A 103 11.12 -20.51 -9.78
CA GLY A 103 10.88 -21.67 -10.66
C GLY A 103 9.40 -22.02 -10.88
N GLU A 104 8.46 -21.17 -10.49
CA GLU A 104 7.04 -21.37 -10.78
C GLU A 104 6.74 -21.09 -12.25
N THR A 105 5.75 -21.78 -12.80
CA THR A 105 5.37 -21.68 -14.22
C THR A 105 3.89 -21.41 -14.37
N GLN A 106 3.52 -20.39 -15.16
CA GLN A 106 2.13 -20.07 -15.45
C GLN A 106 1.39 -21.29 -16.04
N GLY A 107 0.20 -21.58 -15.51
CA GLY A 107 -0.59 -22.77 -15.86
C GLY A 107 -0.25 -24.02 -15.03
N GLN A 108 0.74 -23.97 -14.15
CA GLN A 108 0.95 -24.95 -13.09
C GLN A 108 0.50 -24.38 -11.73
N ARG A 109 0.33 -25.27 -10.75
CA ARG A 109 -0.02 -24.86 -9.38
C ARG A 109 1.14 -24.09 -8.75
N VAL A 110 0.85 -22.95 -8.15
CA VAL A 110 1.86 -22.03 -7.60
C VAL A 110 2.03 -22.27 -6.11
N HIS A 111 3.24 -22.55 -5.64
CA HIS A 111 3.47 -22.75 -4.20
C HIS A 111 3.26 -21.46 -3.42
N LEU A 112 2.67 -21.58 -2.24
CA LEU A 112 2.53 -20.46 -1.32
C LEU A 112 3.76 -20.37 -0.40
N SER A 113 4.29 -19.15 -0.24
CA SER A 113 5.51 -18.86 0.50
C SER A 113 5.43 -19.32 1.97
N ARG A 114 6.60 -19.65 2.55
CA ARG A 114 6.73 -20.18 3.91
C ARG A 114 7.66 -19.34 4.77
N ASP A 115 7.19 -18.96 5.95
CA ASP A 115 8.03 -18.28 6.92
C ASP A 115 9.06 -19.27 7.52
N PRO A 116 10.04 -18.80 8.32
CA PRO A 116 11.03 -19.68 8.93
C PRO A 116 10.42 -20.80 9.80
N GLU A 117 9.23 -20.58 10.34
CA GLU A 117 8.45 -21.53 11.12
C GLU A 117 7.62 -22.52 10.25
N GLY A 118 7.66 -22.37 8.92
CA GLY A 118 6.94 -23.20 7.96
C GLY A 118 5.46 -22.86 7.80
N GLN A 119 5.00 -21.75 8.38
CA GLN A 119 3.63 -21.28 8.19
C GLN A 119 3.48 -20.60 6.82
N PRO A 120 2.32 -20.77 6.17
CA PRO A 120 2.03 -20.05 4.94
C PRO A 120 2.00 -18.55 5.22
N TYR A 121 2.61 -17.75 4.35
CA TYR A 121 2.54 -16.29 4.38
C TYR A 121 2.61 -15.74 2.97
N LEU A 122 2.14 -14.50 2.79
CA LEU A 122 2.33 -13.77 1.54
C LEU A 122 3.61 -12.94 1.62
N THR A 123 4.40 -12.96 0.56
CA THR A 123 5.50 -12.00 0.42
C THR A 123 4.97 -10.58 0.35
N GLN A 124 5.85 -9.58 0.49
CA GLN A 124 5.44 -8.18 0.36
C GLN A 124 4.90 -7.88 -1.05
N THR A 125 5.51 -8.47 -2.08
CA THR A 125 5.08 -8.33 -3.47
C THR A 125 3.70 -8.95 -3.69
N GLU A 126 3.49 -10.17 -3.18
CA GLU A 126 2.20 -10.86 -3.28
C GLU A 126 1.11 -10.11 -2.52
N MET A 127 1.38 -9.68 -1.28
CA MET A 127 0.43 -8.92 -0.46
C MET A 127 0.02 -7.61 -1.14
N ARG A 128 0.99 -6.90 -1.72
CA ARG A 128 0.73 -5.66 -2.48
C ARG A 128 -0.16 -5.91 -3.69
N ALA A 129 0.12 -6.95 -4.47
CA ALA A 129 -0.69 -7.32 -5.62
C ALA A 129 -2.14 -7.69 -5.21
N VAL A 130 -2.31 -8.47 -4.14
CA VAL A 130 -3.66 -8.80 -3.60
C VAL A 130 -4.40 -7.51 -3.24
N ALA A 131 -3.75 -6.58 -2.53
CA ALA A 131 -4.36 -5.30 -2.17
C ALA A 131 -4.76 -4.47 -3.41
N GLU A 132 -3.87 -4.31 -4.38
CA GLU A 132 -4.12 -3.55 -5.61
C GLU A 132 -5.22 -4.17 -6.49
N ILE A 133 -5.26 -5.50 -6.62
CA ILE A 133 -6.30 -6.19 -7.39
C ILE A 133 -7.66 -6.02 -6.70
N VAL A 134 -7.73 -6.18 -5.37
CA VAL A 134 -9.00 -6.03 -4.64
C VAL A 134 -9.49 -4.59 -4.70
N THR A 135 -8.62 -3.59 -4.48
CA THR A 135 -9.01 -2.17 -4.50
C THR A 135 -9.43 -1.71 -5.89
N SER A 136 -8.70 -2.10 -6.94
CA SER A 136 -9.03 -1.73 -8.31
C SER A 136 -10.35 -2.34 -8.79
N ARG A 137 -10.70 -3.55 -8.36
CA ARG A 137 -11.94 -4.21 -8.78
C ARG A 137 -13.20 -3.73 -8.05
N HIS A 138 -13.06 -3.24 -6.82
CA HIS A 138 -14.23 -3.07 -5.93
C HIS A 138 -14.34 -1.70 -5.25
N PHE A 139 -13.28 -0.88 -5.28
CA PHE A 139 -13.19 0.31 -4.43
C PHE A 139 -12.85 1.61 -5.18
N ASP A 140 -12.72 1.59 -6.52
CA ASP A 140 -12.48 2.77 -7.37
C ASP A 140 -11.48 3.76 -6.74
N THR A 141 -10.34 3.28 -6.23
CA THR A 141 -9.26 4.07 -5.58
C THR A 141 -9.57 4.74 -4.23
N HIS A 142 -10.72 4.48 -3.59
CA HIS A 142 -11.06 5.08 -2.28
C HIS A 142 -10.26 4.55 -1.09
N ILE A 143 -9.57 3.41 -1.26
CA ILE A 143 -8.77 2.76 -0.24
C ILE A 143 -7.37 2.56 -0.77
N ASP A 144 -6.40 3.12 -0.06
CA ASP A 144 -4.98 3.02 -0.35
C ASP A 144 -4.50 1.55 -0.14
N PRO A 145 -3.94 0.89 -1.18
CA PRO A 145 -3.36 -0.44 -1.06
C PRO A 145 -2.23 -0.52 -0.01
N GLU A 146 -1.47 0.54 0.21
CA GLU A 146 -0.39 0.58 1.21
C GLU A 146 -0.95 0.48 2.64
N MET A 147 -2.10 1.11 2.89
CA MET A 147 -2.82 0.98 4.16
C MET A 147 -3.22 -0.47 4.43
N ILE A 148 -3.73 -1.16 3.40
CA ILE A 148 -4.08 -2.59 3.49
C ILE A 148 -2.84 -3.43 3.80
N CYS A 149 -1.73 -3.22 3.09
CA CYS A 149 -0.48 -3.95 3.31
C CYS A 149 0.06 -3.74 4.73
N THR A 150 -0.02 -2.50 5.23
CA THR A 150 0.44 -2.13 6.57
C THR A 150 -0.41 -2.76 7.67
N ILE A 151 -1.73 -2.76 7.51
CA ILE A 151 -2.63 -3.44 8.46
C ILE A 151 -2.41 -4.95 8.41
N ALA A 152 -2.27 -5.54 7.23
CA ALA A 152 -1.96 -6.96 7.07
C ALA A 152 -0.67 -7.38 7.78
N GLU A 153 0.38 -6.56 7.67
CA GLU A 153 1.65 -6.77 8.38
C GLU A 153 1.46 -6.75 9.89
N LEU A 154 0.76 -5.73 10.41
CA LEU A 154 0.55 -5.57 11.84
C LEU A 154 -0.39 -6.61 12.47
N GLU A 155 -1.41 -7.03 11.73
CA GLU A 155 -2.46 -7.91 12.25
C GLU A 155 -2.09 -9.38 12.14
N SER A 156 -1.40 -9.81 11.09
CA SER A 156 -1.12 -11.22 10.87
C SER A 156 0.31 -11.53 10.40
N ASN A 157 1.17 -10.53 10.23
CA ASN A 157 2.45 -10.70 9.54
C ASN A 157 2.26 -11.34 8.14
N ARG A 158 1.19 -10.95 7.44
CA ARG A 158 0.78 -11.47 6.12
C ARG A 158 0.44 -12.98 6.12
N GLN A 159 0.11 -13.57 7.26
CA GLN A 159 -0.23 -15.00 7.33
C GLN A 159 -1.74 -15.23 7.12
N PRO A 160 -2.16 -15.96 6.06
CA PRO A 160 -3.57 -16.22 5.78
C PRO A 160 -4.26 -17.14 6.80
N LEU A 161 -3.50 -17.96 7.51
CA LEU A 161 -4.02 -18.86 8.55
C LEU A 161 -3.92 -18.27 9.96
N ALA A 162 -3.61 -16.97 10.09
CA ALA A 162 -3.51 -16.33 11.40
C ALA A 162 -4.87 -16.28 12.11
N GLU A 163 -4.86 -16.65 13.38
CA GLU A 163 -6.02 -16.56 14.26
C GLU A 163 -5.66 -15.79 15.53
N GLN A 164 -6.48 -14.81 15.90
CA GLN A 164 -6.38 -14.16 17.20
C GLN A 164 -7.69 -14.32 17.97
N HIS A 165 -7.56 -14.74 19.23
CA HIS A 165 -8.68 -14.88 20.14
C HIS A 165 -8.59 -13.83 21.25
N ASP A 166 -9.50 -12.85 21.25
CA ASP A 166 -9.61 -11.90 22.34
C ASP A 166 -10.39 -12.53 23.52
N LYS A 167 -9.66 -12.85 24.59
CA LYS A 167 -10.22 -13.43 25.82
C LYS A 167 -11.27 -12.54 26.49
N LYS A 168 -11.23 -11.21 26.29
CA LYS A 168 -12.16 -10.26 26.92
C LYS A 168 -13.48 -10.16 26.17
N SER A 169 -13.43 -10.06 24.85
CA SER A 169 -14.63 -9.96 24.00
C SER A 169 -15.17 -11.31 23.55
N LYS A 170 -14.41 -12.41 23.72
CA LYS A 170 -14.70 -13.75 23.19
C LYS A 170 -14.93 -13.74 21.68
N VAL A 171 -14.25 -12.83 20.99
CA VAL A 171 -14.28 -12.73 19.52
C VAL A 171 -13.00 -13.34 18.98
N THR A 172 -13.17 -14.22 17.99
CA THR A 172 -12.07 -14.74 17.17
C THR A 172 -12.03 -13.95 15.87
N THR A 173 -10.84 -13.47 15.52
CA THR A 173 -10.53 -12.87 14.23
C THR A 173 -9.61 -13.79 13.45
N VAL A 174 -9.80 -13.87 12.13
CA VAL A 174 -9.07 -14.80 11.27
C VAL A 174 -8.55 -14.12 10.02
N GLY A 175 -7.55 -14.73 9.40
CA GLY A 175 -6.99 -14.31 8.12
C GLY A 175 -6.07 -13.09 8.17
N ILE A 176 -5.62 -12.66 7.00
CA ILE A 176 -4.55 -11.68 6.83
C ILE A 176 -4.84 -10.34 7.52
N MET A 177 -6.07 -9.85 7.42
CA MET A 177 -6.53 -8.60 8.01
C MET A 177 -7.28 -8.78 9.34
N GLN A 178 -7.28 -9.99 9.90
CA GLN A 178 -7.90 -10.31 11.19
C GLN A 178 -9.37 -9.85 11.27
N ILE A 179 -10.20 -10.37 10.37
CA ILE A 179 -11.64 -10.09 10.33
C ILE A 179 -12.40 -11.12 11.16
N SER A 180 -13.39 -10.66 11.93
CA SER A 180 -14.31 -11.55 12.65
C SER A 180 -15.50 -11.92 11.78
N LEU A 181 -16.08 -13.10 12.00
CA LEU A 181 -17.29 -13.55 11.31
C LEU A 181 -18.43 -12.52 11.42
N ALA A 182 -18.65 -11.99 12.62
CA ALA A 182 -19.67 -10.98 12.87
C ALA A 182 -19.44 -9.67 12.09
N THR A 183 -18.17 -9.24 11.97
CA THR A 183 -17.81 -8.07 11.15
C THR A 183 -18.11 -8.34 9.69
N ALA A 184 -17.69 -9.49 9.16
CA ALA A 184 -17.89 -9.86 7.76
C ALA A 184 -19.39 -9.94 7.41
N GLU A 185 -20.21 -10.57 8.25
CA GLU A 185 -21.66 -10.62 8.10
C GLU A 185 -22.31 -9.23 8.16
N SER A 186 -21.84 -8.37 9.08
CA SER A 186 -22.35 -7.00 9.18
C SER A 186 -22.04 -6.20 7.91
N MET A 187 -20.81 -6.30 7.39
CA MET A 187 -20.41 -5.62 6.15
C MET A 187 -21.18 -6.18 4.95
N ALA A 188 -21.39 -7.49 4.89
CA ALA A 188 -22.16 -8.12 3.82
C ALA A 188 -23.61 -7.62 3.79
N LYS A 189 -24.23 -7.43 4.96
CA LYS A 189 -25.58 -6.85 5.08
C LYS A 189 -25.61 -5.37 4.70
N GLU A 190 -24.67 -4.58 5.22
CA GLU A 190 -24.61 -3.12 5.02
C GLU A 190 -24.46 -2.76 3.53
N TYR A 191 -23.57 -3.46 2.82
CA TYR A 191 -23.24 -3.19 1.42
C TYR A 191 -23.95 -4.15 0.44
N GLN A 192 -24.91 -4.96 0.92
CA GLN A 192 -25.65 -5.94 0.11
C GLN A 192 -24.73 -6.84 -0.72
N ILE A 193 -23.61 -7.25 -0.12
CA ILE A 193 -22.58 -8.04 -0.79
C ILE A 193 -23.07 -9.47 -0.91
N SER A 194 -23.37 -9.90 -2.13
CA SER A 194 -23.72 -11.29 -2.46
C SER A 194 -22.54 -12.10 -2.99
N LEU A 195 -21.37 -11.49 -3.17
CA LEU A 195 -20.18 -12.10 -3.78
C LEU A 195 -19.66 -13.32 -3.01
N TYR A 196 -19.65 -13.26 -1.67
CA TYR A 196 -19.12 -14.33 -0.82
C TYR A 196 -20.19 -14.86 0.14
N LYS A 197 -20.47 -16.18 0.07
CA LYS A 197 -21.43 -16.85 0.95
C LYS A 197 -20.80 -17.22 2.30
N ILE A 198 -20.75 -16.26 3.22
CA ILE A 198 -20.21 -16.46 4.57
C ILE A 198 -21.07 -17.43 5.41
N GLU A 199 -22.40 -17.37 5.26
CA GLU A 199 -23.39 -18.05 6.12
C GLU A 199 -23.36 -19.60 6.05
N GLY A 200 -22.51 -20.18 5.20
CA GLY A 200 -22.34 -21.64 5.07
C GLY A 200 -20.89 -22.14 5.09
N ASP A 201 -19.90 -21.26 5.02
CA ASP A 201 -18.48 -21.60 4.97
C ASP A 201 -17.64 -20.48 5.62
N PRO A 202 -17.48 -20.47 6.95
CA PRO A 202 -16.69 -19.46 7.64
C PRO A 202 -15.20 -19.55 7.28
N ASP A 203 -14.72 -20.71 6.81
CA ASP A 203 -13.32 -20.94 6.44
C ASP A 203 -12.94 -20.13 5.19
N ILE A 204 -13.92 -19.61 4.44
CA ILE A 204 -13.67 -18.68 3.32
C ILE A 204 -12.90 -17.42 3.77
N LEU A 205 -12.99 -17.04 5.05
CA LEU A 205 -12.26 -15.89 5.59
C LEU A 205 -10.76 -16.13 5.73
N TYR A 206 -10.25 -17.36 5.63
CA TYR A 206 -8.81 -17.61 5.55
C TYR A 206 -8.24 -17.33 4.14
N ARG A 207 -9.10 -17.25 3.12
CA ARG A 207 -8.66 -16.94 1.75
C ARG A 207 -8.16 -15.50 1.66
N PRO A 208 -6.95 -15.25 1.13
CA PRO A 208 -6.34 -13.92 1.10
C PRO A 208 -7.23 -12.83 0.50
N PHE A 209 -7.74 -13.06 -0.72
CA PHE A 209 -8.57 -12.08 -1.45
C PHE A 209 -9.87 -11.76 -0.72
N VAL A 210 -10.54 -12.78 -0.19
CA VAL A 210 -11.81 -12.63 0.54
C VAL A 210 -11.60 -11.87 1.84
N ASN A 211 -10.55 -12.21 2.59
CA ASN A 211 -10.24 -11.53 3.85
C ASN A 211 -9.87 -10.06 3.63
N VAL A 212 -9.04 -9.79 2.62
CA VAL A 212 -8.65 -8.42 2.22
C VAL A 212 -9.86 -7.62 1.74
N TYR A 213 -10.76 -8.23 0.96
CA TYR A 213 -12.00 -7.60 0.53
C TYR A 213 -12.88 -7.16 1.71
N PHE A 214 -13.09 -8.03 2.71
CA PHE A 214 -13.85 -7.65 3.90
C PHE A 214 -13.14 -6.60 4.76
N GLY A 215 -11.81 -6.67 4.87
CA GLY A 215 -11.02 -5.65 5.56
C GLY A 215 -11.06 -4.29 4.87
N ALA A 216 -10.93 -4.25 3.54
CA ALA A 216 -11.09 -3.03 2.74
C ALA A 216 -12.51 -2.47 2.81
N THR A 217 -13.53 -3.33 2.81
CA THR A 217 -14.93 -2.92 3.03
C THR A 217 -15.11 -2.28 4.41
N TYR A 218 -14.50 -2.87 5.45
CA TYR A 218 -14.56 -2.30 6.79
C TYR A 218 -13.82 -0.96 6.88
N LEU A 219 -12.67 -0.80 6.20
CA LEU A 219 -11.98 0.49 6.09
C LEU A 219 -12.81 1.53 5.34
N LYS A 220 -13.49 1.16 4.26
CA LYS A 220 -14.42 2.04 3.53
C LYS A 220 -15.57 2.49 4.43
N TRP A 221 -16.11 1.60 5.25
CA TRP A 221 -17.13 1.95 6.23
C TRP A 221 -16.59 2.93 7.29
N LEU A 222 -15.36 2.71 7.76
CA LEU A 222 -14.70 3.60 8.72
C LEU A 222 -14.36 4.98 8.13
N SER A 223 -14.03 5.07 6.84
CA SER A 223 -13.66 6.33 6.18
C SER A 223 -14.83 7.34 6.13
N ASN A 224 -16.07 6.85 6.17
CA ASN A 224 -17.28 7.67 6.23
C ASN A 224 -18.12 7.43 7.51
N PHE A 225 -17.49 7.01 8.61
CA PHE A 225 -18.20 6.70 9.84
C PHE A 225 -18.97 7.91 10.39
N GLU A 226 -20.27 7.72 10.67
CA GLU A 226 -21.25 8.78 11.03
C GLU A 226 -21.49 9.82 9.93
N ASN A 227 -21.37 9.44 8.66
CA ASN A 227 -21.49 10.34 7.49
C ASN A 227 -20.49 11.50 7.55
N LYS A 228 -19.31 11.24 8.09
CA LYS A 228 -18.20 12.19 8.18
C LYS A 228 -16.99 11.56 7.55
N VAL A 229 -16.33 12.31 6.66
CA VAL A 229 -15.00 11.94 6.14
C VAL A 229 -14.04 11.87 7.32
N ARG A 230 -13.42 10.70 7.51
CA ARG A 230 -12.48 10.42 8.60
C ARG A 230 -11.05 10.44 8.08
N THR A 231 -10.13 10.80 8.96
CA THR A 231 -8.69 10.73 8.69
C THR A 231 -8.20 9.28 8.72
N GLU A 232 -7.07 9.02 8.06
CA GLU A 232 -6.37 7.74 8.13
C GLU A 232 -6.06 7.32 9.57
N GLU A 233 -5.58 8.24 10.42
CA GLU A 233 -5.35 7.95 11.84
C GLU A 233 -6.63 7.45 12.52
N PHE A 234 -7.77 8.08 12.25
CA PHE A 234 -9.04 7.63 12.81
C PHE A 234 -9.38 6.23 12.32
N MET A 235 -9.28 5.98 11.01
CA MET A 235 -9.58 4.69 10.40
C MET A 235 -8.73 3.57 11.02
N VAL A 236 -7.41 3.72 11.05
CA VAL A 236 -6.46 2.72 11.57
C VAL A 236 -6.68 2.47 13.06
N ARG A 237 -6.89 3.52 13.86
CA ARG A 237 -7.12 3.37 15.30
C ARG A 237 -8.49 2.77 15.60
N ALA A 238 -9.51 3.09 14.81
CA ALA A 238 -10.83 2.50 14.90
C ALA A 238 -10.83 1.04 14.44
N TYR A 239 -10.01 0.69 13.45
CA TYR A 239 -9.83 -0.68 12.99
C TYR A 239 -9.39 -1.59 14.14
N LYS A 240 -8.36 -1.18 14.90
CA LYS A 240 -7.87 -1.96 16.05
C LYS A 240 -8.74 -1.87 17.30
N GLY A 241 -9.22 -0.68 17.62
CA GLY A 241 -9.84 -0.38 18.92
C GLY A 241 -11.36 -0.36 18.93
N GLY A 242 -11.99 -0.39 17.76
CA GLY A 242 -13.37 0.02 17.55
C GLY A 242 -13.53 1.54 17.52
N THR A 243 -14.61 2.01 16.91
CA THR A 243 -14.89 3.45 16.68
C THR A 243 -14.89 4.28 17.96
N LYS A 244 -15.37 3.73 19.09
CA LYS A 244 -15.37 4.39 20.40
C LYS A 244 -13.97 4.64 20.98
N LYS A 245 -12.95 3.89 20.53
CA LYS A 245 -11.56 4.03 21.02
C LYS A 245 -10.63 4.65 19.98
N ALA A 246 -11.15 5.13 18.86
CA ALA A 246 -10.35 5.70 17.77
C ALA A 246 -9.47 6.87 18.22
N THR A 247 -9.93 7.67 19.19
CA THR A 247 -9.17 8.80 19.77
C THR A 247 -8.56 8.48 21.14
N HIS A 248 -8.80 7.29 21.69
CA HIS A 248 -8.37 6.93 23.04
C HIS A 248 -6.87 6.60 23.09
N LYS A 249 -6.18 6.95 24.19
CA LYS A 249 -4.72 6.75 24.35
C LYS A 249 -4.27 5.29 24.17
N SER A 250 -5.14 4.31 24.39
CA SER A 250 -4.83 2.89 24.23
C SER A 250 -4.56 2.46 22.79
N THR A 251 -5.07 3.18 21.78
CA THR A 251 -4.85 2.87 20.35
C THR A 251 -3.65 3.61 19.77
N LEU A 252 -3.07 4.57 20.51
CA LEU A 252 -1.92 5.34 20.05
C LEU A 252 -0.66 4.48 19.81
N PRO A 253 -0.33 3.46 20.64
CA PRO A 253 0.81 2.58 20.35
C PRO A 253 0.65 1.75 19.06
N TYR A 254 -0.60 1.48 18.65
CA TYR A 254 -0.88 0.79 17.40
C TYR A 254 -0.68 1.74 16.22
N TRP A 255 -1.19 2.96 16.29
CA TRP A 255 -0.95 4.02 15.29
C TRP A 255 0.54 4.28 15.06
N LYS A 256 1.35 4.38 16.12
CA LYS A 256 2.79 4.58 15.98
C LYS A 256 3.48 3.42 15.25
N ARG A 257 3.04 2.18 15.51
CA ARG A 257 3.54 1.01 14.79
C ARG A 257 3.11 1.01 13.33
N TYR A 258 1.88 1.43 13.06
CA TYR A 258 1.37 1.58 11.69
C TYR A 258 2.23 2.55 10.89
N ILE A 259 2.49 3.76 11.40
CA ILE A 259 3.37 4.71 10.72
C ILE A 259 4.76 4.11 10.49
N SER A 260 5.35 3.49 11.53
CA SER A 260 6.68 2.89 11.42
C SER A 260 6.76 1.77 10.38
N VAL A 261 5.68 1.00 10.18
CA VAL A 261 5.64 -0.06 9.15
C VAL A 261 5.34 0.53 7.78
N LYS A 262 4.43 1.50 7.68
CA LYS A 262 4.13 2.21 6.43
C LYS A 262 5.39 2.85 5.85
N GLU A 263 6.21 3.48 6.68
CA GLU A 263 7.53 4.03 6.32
C GLU A 263 8.51 2.99 5.76
N THR A 264 8.31 1.68 6.00
CA THR A 264 9.14 0.63 5.38
C THR A 264 8.70 0.24 3.97
N PHE A 265 7.45 0.54 3.59
CA PHE A 265 6.92 0.33 2.24
C PHE A 265 7.13 1.53 1.35
N THR A 266 7.19 2.73 1.94
CA THR A 266 7.70 3.91 1.28
C THR A 266 9.20 3.73 1.02
N PRO A 267 9.69 3.85 -0.23
CA PRO A 267 11.12 3.89 -0.48
C PRO A 267 11.75 4.94 0.43
N ARG A 268 12.85 4.59 1.13
CA ARG A 268 13.58 5.43 2.10
C ARG A 268 14.23 6.69 1.49
N CYS A 269 13.60 7.36 0.54
CA CYS A 269 13.98 8.70 0.11
C CYS A 269 13.44 9.80 1.03
N ARG A 270 12.59 9.46 2.00
CA ARG A 270 12.11 10.40 3.01
C ARG A 270 12.66 10.01 4.38
N LYS A 271 13.65 10.79 4.84
CA LYS A 271 14.09 11.01 6.24
C LYS A 271 15.11 10.04 6.84
N HIS A 272 16.36 10.49 6.91
CA HIS A 272 17.23 10.23 8.06
C HIS A 272 17.13 11.39 9.06
N SER A 273 16.56 11.12 10.24
CA SER A 273 16.79 11.97 11.43
C SER A 273 17.69 11.22 12.42
N ASN A 274 18.95 11.68 12.45
CA ASN A 274 19.91 11.72 13.55
C ASN A 274 19.97 10.59 14.59
N GLY A 275 21.05 9.81 14.49
CA GLY A 275 21.80 9.28 15.65
C GLY A 275 23.30 9.38 15.35
N PRO A 276 24.16 9.80 16.31
CA PRO A 276 25.56 10.00 16.03
C PRO A 276 26.27 8.64 16.02
N THR A 277 26.87 8.27 14.90
CA THR A 277 27.95 7.27 14.94
C THR A 277 29.10 7.78 14.09
N THR A 278 30.04 8.37 14.81
CA THR A 278 31.42 8.56 14.40
C THR A 278 31.99 7.24 13.91
N GLN A 279 32.40 7.15 12.64
CA GLN A 279 33.65 6.53 12.21
C GLN A 279 33.92 6.74 10.72
N ALA A 280 35.20 6.96 10.41
CA ALA A 280 35.76 7.39 9.13
C ALA A 280 35.75 6.27 8.06
N PRO A 281 35.80 6.60 6.76
CA PRO A 281 35.74 5.61 5.70
C PRO A 281 37.11 4.96 5.51
N THR A 282 37.17 3.63 5.54
CA THR A 282 38.26 2.88 4.93
C THR A 282 37.68 2.04 3.80
N SER A 283 38.21 2.25 2.62
CA SER A 283 37.90 1.59 1.36
C SER A 283 38.05 0.07 1.45
N THR A 284 36.99 -0.69 1.12
CA THR A 284 37.13 -1.98 0.44
C THR A 284 35.83 -2.27 -0.33
N ALA A 285 35.99 -2.72 -1.58
CA ALA A 285 34.91 -3.13 -2.47
C ALA A 285 34.07 -4.26 -1.84
N LEU A 286 32.74 -4.16 -1.94
CA LEU A 286 31.84 -5.29 -1.84
C LEU A 286 30.62 -5.02 -2.74
N ASP A 287 30.44 -5.90 -3.73
CA ASP A 287 29.18 -6.07 -4.43
C ASP A 287 28.13 -6.58 -3.43
N SER A 288 27.21 -5.71 -3.05
CA SER A 288 25.92 -6.12 -2.47
C SER A 288 24.84 -5.18 -3.01
N SER A 289 23.93 -5.73 -3.81
CA SER A 289 22.74 -5.06 -4.34
C SER A 289 21.82 -4.66 -3.20
N ASN A 290 22.07 -3.49 -2.61
CA ASN A 290 21.13 -2.81 -1.73
C ASN A 290 20.14 -2.02 -2.61
N SER A 291 18.85 -2.28 -2.44
CA SER A 291 17.76 -1.50 -3.07
C SER A 291 17.81 -0.01 -2.71
N ASP A 292 18.53 0.35 -1.63
CA ASP A 292 18.72 1.72 -1.16
C ASP A 292 19.56 2.58 -2.13
N ASP A 293 20.40 1.97 -2.99
CA ASP A 293 21.26 2.72 -3.94
C ASP A 293 20.51 3.09 -5.23
N ALA A 294 19.40 2.42 -5.55
CA ALA A 294 18.67 2.61 -6.80
C ALA A 294 18.05 4.01 -6.94
N CYS A 295 17.59 4.60 -5.83
CA CYS A 295 16.90 5.90 -5.86
C CYS A 295 17.85 7.10 -6.05
N LEU A 296 19.18 6.86 -6.02
CA LEU A 296 20.20 7.86 -6.30
C LEU A 296 20.50 8.01 -7.79
N TYR A 297 19.96 7.12 -8.63
CA TYR A 297 20.15 7.17 -10.08
C TYR A 297 18.97 7.84 -10.78
N TRP A 298 19.27 8.67 -11.78
CA TRP A 298 18.28 9.24 -12.70
C TRP A 298 17.45 8.15 -13.37
N ASP A 299 18.12 7.09 -13.84
CA ASP A 299 17.52 5.99 -14.60
C ASP A 299 16.45 5.20 -13.80
N SER A 300 16.37 5.36 -12.46
CA SER A 300 15.31 4.75 -11.65
C SER A 300 14.05 5.60 -11.51
N ARG A 301 14.14 6.91 -11.78
CA ARG A 301 13.05 7.88 -11.60
C ARG A 301 12.55 8.51 -12.89
N VAL A 302 13.25 8.27 -14.00
CA VAL A 302 12.99 8.93 -15.28
C VAL A 302 12.77 7.89 -16.37
N SER A 303 11.82 8.13 -17.26
CA SER A 303 11.51 7.21 -18.34
C SER A 303 12.70 7.07 -19.31
N PRO A 304 12.84 5.93 -20.02
CA PRO A 304 13.87 5.77 -21.06
C PRO A 304 13.79 6.84 -22.16
N GLU A 305 12.59 7.34 -22.45
CA GLU A 305 12.31 8.41 -23.41
C GLU A 305 12.88 9.75 -22.91
N ASP A 306 12.53 10.15 -21.70
CA ASP A 306 13.00 11.39 -21.09
C ASP A 306 14.53 11.37 -20.88
N MET A 307 15.08 10.22 -20.46
CA MET A 307 16.53 10.04 -20.36
C MET A 307 17.22 10.23 -21.71
N ARG A 308 16.60 9.77 -22.81
CA ARG A 308 17.13 9.97 -24.17
C ARG A 308 17.16 11.45 -24.52
N GLU A 309 16.15 12.21 -24.15
CA GLU A 309 16.12 13.66 -24.37
C GLU A 309 17.21 14.38 -23.55
N MET A 310 17.41 13.99 -22.29
CA MET A 310 18.52 14.52 -21.48
C MET A 310 19.89 14.24 -22.13
N TRP A 311 20.12 13.04 -22.63
CA TRP A 311 21.36 12.68 -23.33
C TRP A 311 21.53 13.36 -24.70
N ASN A 312 20.43 13.80 -25.32
CA ASN A 312 20.45 14.55 -26.57
C ASN A 312 20.74 16.04 -26.34
N ASN A 313 20.54 16.56 -25.13
CA ASN A 313 20.91 17.93 -24.79
C ASN A 313 22.46 18.05 -24.73
N PRO A 314 23.07 18.92 -25.56
CA PRO A 314 24.53 18.99 -25.67
C PRO A 314 25.21 19.50 -24.40
N GLU A 315 24.56 20.38 -23.63
CA GLU A 315 25.11 20.90 -22.38
C GLU A 315 25.16 19.81 -21.30
N ILE A 316 24.06 19.06 -21.15
CA ILE A 316 23.95 17.92 -20.22
C ILE A 316 24.91 16.81 -20.60
N CYS A 317 24.93 16.41 -21.87
CA CYS A 317 25.82 15.36 -22.35
C CYS A 317 27.29 15.71 -22.06
N ASN A 318 27.69 16.97 -22.28
CA ASN A 318 29.03 17.44 -21.94
C ASN A 318 29.31 17.44 -20.43
N GLU A 319 28.35 17.85 -19.59
CA GLU A 319 28.48 17.83 -18.13
C GLU A 319 28.60 16.41 -17.58
N TRP A 320 27.69 15.52 -17.97
CA TRP A 320 27.69 14.12 -17.56
C TRP A 320 28.95 13.38 -18.03
N ASN A 321 29.43 13.63 -19.26
CA ASN A 321 30.69 13.07 -19.74
C ASN A 321 31.90 13.57 -18.94
N LYS A 322 31.96 14.87 -18.59
CA LYS A 322 33.03 15.42 -17.74
C LYS A 322 33.04 14.80 -16.35
N SER A 323 31.87 14.46 -15.83
CA SER A 323 31.67 13.83 -14.52
C SER A 323 31.74 12.29 -14.55
N ASN A 324 32.23 11.71 -15.66
CA ASN A 324 32.36 10.25 -15.87
C ASN A 324 31.06 9.46 -15.65
N GLN A 325 29.90 10.09 -15.86
CA GLN A 325 28.60 9.42 -15.77
C GLN A 325 28.41 8.49 -16.96
N LYS A 326 27.74 7.35 -16.73
CA LYS A 326 27.46 6.36 -17.78
C LYS A 326 25.97 6.26 -18.01
N ARG A 327 25.57 6.09 -19.27
CA ARG A 327 24.18 5.75 -19.63
C ARG A 327 23.71 4.52 -18.83
N GLY A 328 22.52 4.59 -18.23
CA GLY A 328 21.98 3.54 -17.37
C GLY A 328 22.44 3.60 -15.91
N LYS A 329 23.36 4.51 -15.55
CA LYS A 329 23.90 4.70 -14.19
C LYS A 329 24.25 6.17 -13.95
N VAL A 330 23.38 7.09 -14.32
CA VAL A 330 23.61 8.52 -14.05
C VAL A 330 23.16 8.82 -12.62
N LEU A 331 24.06 9.32 -11.78
CA LEU A 331 23.75 9.69 -10.40
C LEU A 331 23.14 11.09 -10.33
N PHE A 332 22.18 11.28 -9.42
CA PHE A 332 21.76 12.61 -9.01
C PHE A 332 22.89 13.34 -8.28
N THR A 333 22.91 14.67 -8.42
CA THR A 333 23.74 15.49 -7.55
C THR A 333 23.16 15.43 -6.14
N LEU A 334 24.00 15.34 -5.12
CA LEU A 334 23.56 15.35 -3.73
C LEU A 334 23.74 16.75 -3.12
N ASP A 335 22.73 17.21 -2.38
CA ASP A 335 22.84 18.44 -1.59
C ASP A 335 23.69 18.24 -0.33
N SER A 336 23.82 19.28 0.50
CA SER A 336 24.57 19.21 1.76
C SER A 336 24.01 18.21 2.77
N GLU A 337 22.74 17.84 2.63
CA GLU A 337 22.01 16.90 3.49
C GLU A 337 21.95 15.50 2.88
N LYS A 338 22.64 15.28 1.75
CA LYS A 338 22.66 14.05 0.96
C LYS A 338 21.33 13.68 0.30
N ASN A 339 20.47 14.66 0.05
CA ASN A 339 19.26 14.46 -0.74
C ASN A 339 19.55 14.61 -2.24
N PRO A 340 18.89 13.82 -3.10
CA PRO A 340 19.02 13.97 -4.55
C PRO A 340 18.46 15.32 -5.00
N CYS A 341 19.26 16.08 -5.72
CA CYS A 341 18.92 17.38 -6.26
C CYS A 341 19.39 17.50 -7.71
N LEU A 342 18.73 18.37 -8.47
CA LEU A 342 19.12 18.66 -9.84
C LEU A 342 20.15 19.78 -9.86
N SER A 343 21.23 19.63 -10.63
CA SER A 343 22.10 20.73 -11.02
C SER A 343 21.28 21.83 -11.72
N ARG A 344 21.76 23.08 -11.72
CA ARG A 344 21.06 24.17 -12.44
C ARG A 344 20.97 23.91 -13.94
N LEU A 345 21.92 23.18 -14.52
CA LEU A 345 21.88 22.78 -15.93
C LEU A 345 20.85 21.67 -16.13
N GLU A 346 20.87 20.65 -15.28
CA GLU A 346 19.91 19.53 -15.32
C GLU A 346 18.46 20.04 -15.18
N LEU A 347 18.22 20.92 -14.20
CA LEU A 347 16.91 21.54 -14.00
C LEU A 347 16.46 22.34 -15.23
N LYS A 348 17.38 23.11 -15.83
CA LYS A 348 17.08 23.88 -17.04
C LYS A 348 16.72 22.97 -18.20
N ALA A 349 17.47 21.90 -18.42
CA ALA A 349 17.19 20.93 -19.48
C ALA A 349 15.81 20.26 -19.29
N VAL A 350 15.48 19.83 -18.07
CA VAL A 350 14.15 19.24 -17.77
C VAL A 350 13.03 20.25 -18.05
N ALA A 351 13.18 21.50 -17.61
CA ALA A 351 12.19 22.56 -17.86
C ALA A 351 12.04 22.87 -19.36
N GLU A 352 13.14 22.95 -20.10
CA GLU A 352 13.12 23.19 -21.55
C GLU A 352 12.44 22.06 -22.30
N ILE A 353 12.75 20.81 -21.97
CA ILE A 353 12.12 19.63 -22.58
C ILE A 353 10.59 19.67 -22.36
N ILE A 354 10.17 19.82 -21.10
CA ILE A 354 8.74 19.85 -20.76
C ILE A 354 8.02 21.00 -21.48
N VAL A 355 8.59 22.21 -21.45
CA VAL A 355 7.97 23.37 -22.10
C VAL A 355 7.90 23.18 -23.60
N ASN A 356 8.97 22.72 -24.24
CA ASN A 356 9.01 22.56 -25.69
C ASN A 356 8.03 21.48 -26.18
N ASN A 357 7.94 20.37 -25.46
CA ASN A 357 7.12 19.23 -25.86
C ASN A 357 5.63 19.46 -25.59
N TYR A 358 5.27 20.14 -24.49
CA TYR A 358 3.88 20.19 -24.01
C TYR A 358 3.29 21.59 -23.85
N PHE A 359 4.12 22.63 -23.65
CA PHE A 359 3.66 23.98 -23.29
C PHE A 359 4.18 25.09 -24.23
N SER A 360 4.65 24.74 -25.43
CA SER A 360 5.30 25.68 -26.35
C SER A 360 4.39 26.82 -26.81
N THR A 361 3.08 26.60 -26.83
CA THR A 361 2.06 27.59 -27.18
C THR A 361 1.62 28.47 -26.00
N MET A 362 1.99 28.11 -24.76
CA MET A 362 1.53 28.77 -23.54
C MET A 362 2.45 29.91 -23.08
N GLY A 363 3.54 30.20 -23.81
CA GLY A 363 4.45 31.31 -23.52
C GLY A 363 5.24 31.18 -22.21
N ILE A 364 5.26 30.00 -21.59
CA ILE A 364 5.96 29.74 -20.33
C ILE A 364 7.47 29.76 -20.58
N LYS A 365 8.20 30.57 -19.82
CA LYS A 365 9.67 30.57 -19.88
C LYS A 365 10.24 29.45 -19.03
N PRO A 366 11.09 28.55 -19.56
CA PRO A 366 11.73 27.50 -18.76
C PRO A 366 12.48 28.05 -17.54
N THR A 367 13.15 29.20 -17.68
CA THR A 367 13.87 29.87 -16.58
C THR A 367 12.97 30.30 -15.42
N ALA A 368 11.70 30.62 -15.69
CA ALA A 368 10.72 30.93 -14.64
C ALA A 368 10.37 29.67 -13.83
N LEU A 369 10.19 28.52 -14.49
CA LEU A 369 9.98 27.24 -13.82
C LEU A 369 11.23 26.82 -13.01
N CYS A 370 12.43 27.05 -13.54
CA CYS A 370 13.67 26.78 -12.79
C CYS A 370 13.76 27.63 -11.52
N ALA A 371 13.43 28.93 -11.61
CA ALA A 371 13.43 29.81 -10.46
C ALA A 371 12.38 29.41 -9.41
N LEU A 372 11.19 28.98 -9.86
CA LEU A 372 10.17 28.40 -8.98
C LEU A 372 10.67 27.14 -8.28
N ALA A 373 11.21 26.16 -9.01
CA ALA A 373 11.76 24.93 -8.43
C ALA A 373 12.85 25.25 -7.37
N GLU A 374 13.73 26.20 -7.64
CA GLU A 374 14.75 26.61 -6.66
C GLU A 374 14.13 27.29 -5.43
N MET A 375 13.01 28.02 -5.57
CA MET A 375 12.30 28.62 -4.43
C MET A 375 11.52 27.62 -3.59
N VAL A 376 10.82 26.66 -4.23
CA VAL A 376 9.85 25.77 -3.56
C VAL A 376 10.49 24.48 -3.05
N SER A 377 11.54 23.99 -3.70
CA SER A 377 12.20 22.73 -3.34
C SER A 377 13.71 22.83 -3.19
N MET A 378 14.32 23.99 -3.43
CA MET A 378 15.78 24.13 -3.53
C MET A 378 16.38 23.15 -4.57
N ARG A 379 15.60 22.80 -5.60
CA ARG A 379 15.94 21.81 -6.65
C ARG A 379 16.01 20.36 -6.15
N ASN A 380 15.51 20.09 -4.95
CA ASN A 380 15.45 18.74 -4.40
C ASN A 380 14.40 17.93 -5.17
N VAL A 381 14.78 16.75 -5.63
CA VAL A 381 13.93 15.86 -6.43
C VAL A 381 12.77 15.33 -5.59
N ASP A 382 13.01 15.04 -4.31
CA ASP A 382 11.99 14.55 -3.37
C ASP A 382 11.11 15.68 -2.80
N GLY A 383 11.57 16.93 -2.94
CA GLY A 383 10.92 18.12 -2.41
C GLY A 383 11.40 18.50 -1.01
N THR A 384 10.53 19.13 -0.23
CA THR A 384 10.76 19.51 1.17
C THR A 384 9.76 18.79 2.08
N GLU A 385 9.89 18.95 3.41
CA GLU A 385 8.93 18.34 4.34
C GLU A 385 7.47 18.78 4.12
N GLU A 386 7.26 19.99 3.57
CA GLU A 386 5.93 20.57 3.33
C GLU A 386 5.45 20.39 1.90
N ARG A 387 6.34 20.13 0.94
CA ARG A 387 6.04 20.16 -0.49
C ARG A 387 6.71 19.02 -1.20
N THR A 388 5.91 18.16 -1.84
CA THR A 388 6.41 16.99 -2.55
C THR A 388 6.99 17.36 -3.91
N GLY A 389 8.14 16.77 -4.22
CA GLY A 389 8.72 16.82 -5.55
C GLY A 389 9.41 18.14 -5.89
N LEU A 390 10.05 18.14 -7.06
CA LEU A 390 10.81 19.26 -7.60
C LEU A 390 10.00 20.56 -7.69
N MET A 391 8.74 20.47 -8.09
CA MET A 391 7.86 21.63 -8.28
C MET A 391 6.96 21.95 -7.08
N GLY A 392 7.06 21.16 -6.01
CA GLY A 392 6.44 21.45 -4.72
C GLY A 392 4.92 21.62 -4.76
N ILE A 393 4.24 20.91 -5.67
CA ILE A 393 2.78 20.84 -5.76
C ILE A 393 2.28 19.65 -4.96
N ASP A 394 1.11 19.78 -4.34
CA ASP A 394 0.46 18.67 -3.67
C ASP A 394 -0.21 17.71 -4.67
N TYR A 395 -0.37 16.45 -4.27
CA TYR A 395 -1.00 15.43 -5.11
C TYR A 395 -2.42 15.80 -5.53
N SER A 396 -3.21 16.44 -4.66
CA SER A 396 -4.59 16.80 -4.99
C SER A 396 -4.66 17.84 -6.12
N THR A 397 -3.75 18.82 -6.11
CA THR A 397 -3.61 19.79 -7.21
C THR A 397 -3.18 19.12 -8.51
N ALA A 398 -2.17 18.26 -8.47
CA ALA A 398 -1.70 17.55 -9.65
C ALA A 398 -2.76 16.61 -10.24
N PHE A 399 -3.45 15.84 -9.39
CA PHE A 399 -4.53 14.95 -9.78
C PHE A 399 -5.73 15.70 -10.37
N ARG A 400 -6.06 16.88 -9.84
CA ARG A 400 -7.08 17.78 -10.41
C ARG A 400 -6.70 18.25 -11.80
N LEU A 401 -5.44 18.65 -12.02
CA LEU A 401 -4.93 19.05 -13.34
C LEU A 401 -5.01 17.89 -14.35
N TYR A 402 -4.71 16.66 -13.90
CA TYR A 402 -4.78 15.45 -14.72
C TYR A 402 -6.22 15.07 -15.11
N THR A 403 -7.13 15.03 -14.13
CA THR A 403 -8.49 14.52 -14.32
C THR A 403 -9.46 15.56 -14.86
N GLU A 404 -9.45 16.78 -14.32
CA GLU A 404 -10.45 17.81 -14.59
C GLU A 404 -10.00 18.81 -15.67
N VAL A 405 -8.72 19.21 -15.66
CA VAL A 405 -8.20 20.21 -16.61
C VAL A 405 -7.70 19.57 -17.91
N GLY A 406 -7.28 18.30 -17.86
CA GLY A 406 -6.96 17.49 -19.04
C GLY A 406 -5.47 17.39 -19.39
N PHE A 407 -4.57 17.70 -18.45
CA PHE A 407 -3.12 17.52 -18.62
C PHE A 407 -2.73 16.06 -18.41
N ARG A 408 -2.66 15.26 -19.49
CA ARG A 408 -2.57 13.78 -19.44
C ARG A 408 -1.30 13.18 -20.04
N ASP A 409 -0.31 13.99 -20.41
CA ASP A 409 0.90 13.49 -21.07
C ASP A 409 1.80 12.66 -20.14
N TYR A 410 1.74 12.92 -18.84
CA TYR A 410 2.33 12.05 -17.81
C TYR A 410 1.23 11.45 -16.93
N PRO A 411 1.24 10.12 -16.69
CA PRO A 411 0.35 9.50 -15.73
C PRO A 411 0.71 9.94 -14.31
N ILE A 412 -0.32 10.10 -13.48
CA ILE A 412 -0.19 10.36 -12.06
C ILE A 412 -1.20 9.50 -11.32
N ASP A 413 -0.70 8.45 -10.69
CA ASP A 413 -1.52 7.46 -9.97
C ASP A 413 -1.34 7.60 -8.46
N TYR A 414 -0.16 8.07 -8.02
CA TYR A 414 0.20 8.20 -6.60
C TYR A 414 1.00 9.48 -6.31
N GLU A 415 1.13 9.84 -5.03
CA GLU A 415 1.92 11.01 -4.61
C GLU A 415 3.40 10.85 -4.98
N GLU A 416 3.93 9.63 -4.92
CA GLU A 416 5.33 9.32 -5.22
C GLU A 416 5.70 9.62 -6.68
N ASP A 417 4.74 9.65 -7.60
CA ASP A 417 4.99 10.02 -8.99
C ASP A 417 5.53 11.45 -9.12
N LEU A 418 5.16 12.35 -8.20
CA LEU A 418 5.68 13.71 -8.15
C LEU A 418 7.15 13.80 -7.72
N THR A 419 7.75 12.69 -7.24
CA THR A 419 9.20 12.59 -6.98
C THR A 419 10.01 12.25 -8.24
N LYS A 420 9.34 12.04 -9.38
CA LYS A 420 9.98 11.89 -10.70
C LYS A 420 10.18 13.28 -11.30
N PRO A 421 11.41 13.69 -11.63
CA PRO A 421 11.70 15.06 -12.09
C PRO A 421 10.80 15.58 -13.22
N PHE A 422 10.56 14.74 -14.24
CA PHE A 422 9.76 15.11 -15.41
C PHE A 422 8.27 15.22 -15.08
N VAL A 423 7.72 14.29 -14.30
CA VAL A 423 6.32 14.34 -13.86
C VAL A 423 6.09 15.58 -12.98
N SER A 424 6.98 15.81 -12.02
CA SER A 424 6.93 17.00 -11.16
C SER A 424 6.98 18.29 -11.97
N MET A 425 7.93 18.39 -12.90
CA MET A 425 8.06 19.56 -13.78
C MET A 425 6.83 19.76 -14.67
N TYR A 426 6.29 18.68 -15.26
CA TYR A 426 5.10 18.73 -16.11
C TYR A 426 3.89 19.28 -15.36
N PHE A 427 3.56 18.72 -14.19
CA PHE A 427 2.42 19.19 -13.42
C PHE A 427 2.66 20.57 -12.80
N GLY A 428 3.91 20.92 -12.47
CA GLY A 428 4.25 22.29 -12.09
C GLY A 428 4.04 23.29 -13.22
N ALA A 429 4.45 22.96 -14.44
CA ALA A 429 4.18 23.77 -15.62
C ALA A 429 2.67 23.86 -15.93
N ALA A 430 1.93 22.76 -15.78
CA ALA A 430 0.48 22.73 -15.92
C ALA A 430 -0.22 23.64 -14.89
N TYR A 431 0.21 23.59 -13.63
CA TYR A 431 -0.35 24.45 -12.59
C TYR A 431 -0.04 25.92 -12.86
N PHE A 432 1.18 26.22 -13.27
CA PHE A 432 1.58 27.55 -13.71
C PHE A 432 0.72 28.06 -14.87
N ALA A 433 0.49 27.24 -15.89
CA ALA A 433 -0.37 27.56 -17.03
C ALA A 433 -1.82 27.77 -16.62
N TRP A 434 -2.33 26.99 -15.68
CA TRP A 434 -3.68 27.15 -15.17
C TRP A 434 -3.83 28.45 -14.38
N LEU A 435 -2.83 28.83 -13.59
CA LEU A 435 -2.81 30.08 -12.83
C LEU A 435 -2.71 31.32 -13.73
N SER A 436 -2.04 31.25 -14.88
CA SER A 436 -1.96 32.38 -15.81
C SER A 436 -3.32 32.74 -16.43
N MET A 437 -4.29 31.81 -16.39
CA MET A 437 -5.66 32.01 -16.85
C MET A 437 -6.69 31.89 -15.71
N TYR A 438 -6.27 32.14 -14.46
CA TYR A 438 -7.10 31.93 -13.28
C TYR A 438 -8.41 32.75 -13.33
N GLU A 439 -9.54 32.08 -13.10
CA GLU A 439 -10.92 32.59 -13.27
C GLU A 439 -11.25 33.08 -14.70
N GLY A 440 -10.58 32.52 -15.71
CA GLY A 440 -10.82 32.85 -17.12
C GLY A 440 -10.26 34.21 -17.55
N SER A 441 -9.42 34.84 -16.70
CA SER A 441 -8.74 36.10 -17.00
C SER A 441 -7.24 35.89 -17.02
N GLU A 442 -6.55 36.54 -17.96
CA GLU A 442 -5.09 36.56 -18.01
C GLU A 442 -4.54 37.25 -16.76
N ARG A 443 -3.63 36.58 -16.06
CA ARG A 443 -2.98 37.07 -14.84
C ARG A 443 -1.53 37.43 -15.14
N ASP A 444 -1.04 38.47 -14.47
CA ASP A 444 0.36 38.84 -14.57
C ASP A 444 1.26 37.79 -13.87
N LEU A 445 2.55 37.83 -14.20
CA LEU A 445 3.52 36.88 -13.67
C LEU A 445 3.66 36.97 -12.14
N GLN A 446 3.52 38.17 -11.57
CA GLN A 446 3.64 38.37 -10.13
C GLN A 446 2.50 37.66 -9.37
N PHE A 447 1.27 37.76 -9.87
CA PHE A 447 0.13 37.02 -9.38
C PHE A 447 0.37 35.52 -9.47
N VAL A 448 0.82 35.03 -10.64
CA VAL A 448 1.05 33.60 -10.86
C VAL A 448 2.06 33.04 -9.85
N ILE A 449 3.19 33.72 -9.63
CA ILE A 449 4.21 33.26 -8.68
C ILE A 449 3.66 33.23 -7.24
N GLN A 450 2.93 34.26 -6.82
CA GLN A 450 2.34 34.31 -5.49
C GLN A 450 1.28 33.23 -5.29
N ALA A 451 0.38 33.07 -6.26
CA ALA A 451 -0.67 32.06 -6.25
C ALA A 451 -0.09 30.63 -6.28
N TYR A 452 1.02 30.44 -6.98
CA TYR A 452 1.71 29.15 -7.02
C TYR A 452 2.24 28.76 -5.64
N ILE A 453 2.80 29.72 -4.91
CA ILE A 453 3.43 29.47 -3.61
C ILE A 453 2.39 29.39 -2.49
N SER A 454 1.44 30.31 -2.45
CA SER A 454 0.53 30.48 -1.30
C SER A 454 -0.90 30.01 -1.58
N GLY A 455 -1.21 29.64 -2.83
CA GLY A 455 -2.56 29.36 -3.30
C GLY A 455 -3.24 30.63 -3.87
N PRO A 456 -4.08 30.50 -4.91
CA PRO A 456 -4.67 31.65 -5.60
C PRO A 456 -5.62 32.48 -4.73
N GLU A 457 -6.22 31.88 -3.70
CA GLU A 457 -7.11 32.57 -2.75
C GLU A 457 -6.35 33.45 -1.74
N ASN A 458 -5.04 33.26 -1.61
CA ASN A 458 -4.19 33.91 -0.59
C ASN A 458 -3.27 34.99 -1.19
N VAL A 459 -3.50 35.41 -2.44
CA VAL A 459 -2.69 36.44 -3.09
C VAL A 459 -3.02 37.82 -2.52
N ASN A 460 -2.00 38.59 -2.12
CA ASN A 460 -2.18 39.94 -1.60
C ASN A 460 -2.11 40.97 -2.75
N PRO A 461 -3.20 41.70 -3.05
CA PRO A 461 -3.22 42.65 -4.17
C PRO A 461 -2.46 43.96 -3.94
N GLU A 462 -2.05 44.31 -2.71
CA GLU A 462 -1.58 45.67 -2.38
C GLU A 462 -0.14 45.77 -1.84
N GLY A 463 0.63 44.67 -1.76
CA GLY A 463 1.93 44.65 -1.08
C GLY A 463 3.14 44.27 -1.96
N MET A 464 4.29 44.93 -1.71
CA MET A 464 5.60 44.37 -2.07
C MET A 464 5.74 42.98 -1.43
N CYS A 465 5.60 41.95 -2.26
CA CYS A 465 5.61 40.56 -1.85
C CYS A 465 7.07 40.07 -1.76
N PRO A 466 7.55 39.62 -0.57
CA PRO A 466 8.90 39.08 -0.40
C PRO A 466 9.22 37.92 -1.37
N GLU A 467 8.21 37.12 -1.70
CA GLU A 467 8.31 35.99 -2.62
C GLU A 467 8.61 36.47 -4.05
N TRP A 468 8.02 37.57 -4.50
CA TRP A 468 8.30 38.16 -5.81
C TRP A 468 9.75 38.67 -5.91
N ALA A 469 10.23 39.41 -4.91
CA ALA A 469 11.60 39.90 -4.89
C ALA A 469 12.63 38.75 -4.89
N LYS A 470 12.35 37.69 -4.13
CA LYS A 470 13.17 36.46 -4.13
C LYS A 470 13.13 35.76 -5.50
N PHE A 471 11.97 35.72 -6.15
CA PHE A 471 11.82 35.17 -7.49
C PHE A 471 12.66 35.91 -8.52
N GLU A 472 12.58 37.24 -8.57
CA GLU A 472 13.38 38.06 -9.51
C GLU A 472 14.88 37.86 -9.30
N GLN A 473 15.33 37.78 -8.05
CA GLN A 473 16.72 37.51 -7.73
C GLN A 473 17.18 36.13 -8.23
N THR A 474 16.38 35.10 -8.01
CA THR A 474 16.69 33.74 -8.47
C THR A 474 16.66 33.65 -10.00
N LEU A 475 15.66 34.29 -10.64
CA LEU A 475 15.51 34.32 -12.10
C LEU A 475 16.73 34.95 -12.78
N ALA A 476 17.25 36.07 -12.24
CA ALA A 476 18.46 36.70 -12.73
C ALA A 476 19.67 35.76 -12.72
N GLY A 477 19.73 34.83 -11.77
CA GLY A 477 20.77 33.80 -11.68
C GLY A 477 20.73 32.79 -12.83
N PHE A 478 19.55 32.49 -13.38
CA PHE A 478 19.39 31.61 -14.55
C PHE A 478 19.61 32.36 -15.87
N GLU A 479 19.20 33.64 -15.96
CA GLU A 479 19.36 34.46 -17.18
C GLU A 479 20.81 34.96 -17.40
N PHE A 480 21.56 35.25 -16.33
CA PHE A 480 22.94 35.77 -16.46
C PHE A 480 23.88 34.78 -17.16
N ARG A 481 23.62 33.47 -17.05
CA ARG A 481 24.43 32.43 -17.67
C ARG A 481 24.21 32.31 -19.19
N GLU A 482 23.05 32.76 -19.70
CA GLU A 482 22.77 32.77 -21.15
C GLU A 482 23.61 33.81 -21.89
N ARG A 483 23.88 34.98 -21.30
CA ARG A 483 24.70 36.02 -21.95
C ARG A 483 26.16 35.63 -22.13
N ASN A 484 26.72 34.82 -21.24
CA ASN A 484 28.13 34.41 -21.29
C ASN A 484 28.41 33.22 -22.22
N GLY A 485 27.37 32.65 -22.86
CA GLY A 485 27.52 31.70 -23.97
C GLY A 485 27.93 32.38 -25.30
N GLY A 486 27.84 33.70 -25.37
CA GLY A 486 28.29 34.51 -26.51
C GLY A 486 29.76 34.95 -26.38
N ARG A 487 30.65 34.17 -26.99
CA ARG A 487 31.98 34.54 -27.52
C ARG A 487 32.57 35.86 -26.98
N CYS A 488 33.44 35.75 -25.98
CA CYS A 488 34.32 36.86 -25.60
C CYS A 488 35.36 37.09 -26.72
N THR A 489 35.13 38.07 -27.59
CA THR A 489 36.17 38.64 -28.47
C THR A 489 37.04 39.58 -27.64
N VAL A 490 38.28 39.16 -27.39
CA VAL A 490 39.36 40.02 -26.90
C VAL A 490 39.77 40.96 -28.04
N MET A 491 39.76 42.28 -27.79
CA MET A 491 40.54 43.25 -28.57
C MET A 491 41.96 43.33 -28.02
#